data_AF-A0A534J299-F1
#
_entry.id   AF-A0A534J299-F1
#
_cell.length_a   1.000
_cell.length_b   1.000
_cell.length_c   1.000
_cell.angle_alpha   90.00
_cell.angle_beta   90.00
_cell.angle_gamma   90.00
#
_symmetry.space_group_name_H-M   'P 1'
#
loop_
_entity.id
_entity.type
_entity.pdbx_description
1 polymer ?
#
loop_
_entity_poly.entity_id
_entity_poly.type
_entity_poly.pdbx_seq_one_letter_code
_entity_poly.pdbx_strand_id
1 'polypeptide(L)' 'MQREPVPKQEAPQRTAPFKAPPIRFRGSRHTAVVKEVFDIATPYPETYLIRFTFDGESKVFDYQAGQFIS' A
#
# COMPACT_ATOMS: atom_id res chain seq x y z
N MET A 1 30.94 -36.92 6.98
CA MET A 1 29.83 -36.28 6.25
C MET A 1 29.86 -34.79 6.55
N GLN A 2 30.31 -33.97 5.61
CA GLN A 2 30.35 -32.51 5.80
C GLN A 2 28.96 -31.94 5.47
N ARG A 3 28.40 -31.11 6.34
CA ARG A 3 27.15 -30.37 6.08
C ARG A 3 27.52 -29.11 5.30
N GLU A 4 27.04 -28.99 4.08
CA GLU A 4 27.07 -27.73 3.34
C GLU A 4 26.19 -26.69 4.06
N PRO A 5 26.60 -25.41 4.12
CA PRO A 5 25.76 -24.35 4.64
C PRO A 5 24.66 -23.99 3.62
N VAL A 6 23.40 -24.05 4.06
CA VAL A 6 22.22 -23.64 3.29
C VAL A 6 22.36 -22.18 2.86
N PRO A 7 22.16 -21.84 1.57
CA PRO A 7 22.27 -20.45 1.12
C PRO A 7 21.20 -19.59 1.79
N LYS A 8 21.66 -18.46 2.33
CA LYS A 8 20.86 -17.45 3.02
C LYS A 8 19.88 -16.85 2.01
N GLN A 9 18.60 -17.12 2.21
CA GLN A 9 17.51 -16.57 1.39
C GLN A 9 17.53 -15.04 1.52
N GLU A 10 18.00 -14.35 0.48
CA GLU A 10 17.90 -12.90 0.40
C GLU A 10 16.42 -12.51 0.41
N ALA A 11 16.03 -11.75 1.43
CA ALA A 11 14.71 -11.15 1.50
C ALA A 11 14.52 -10.29 0.24
N PRO A 12 13.36 -10.38 -0.45
CA PRO A 12 13.11 -9.59 -1.63
C PRO A 12 13.27 -8.11 -1.28
N GLN A 13 14.21 -7.44 -1.97
CA GLN A 13 14.36 -5.99 -1.91
C GLN A 13 13.01 -5.38 -2.29
N ARG A 14 12.31 -4.80 -1.31
CA ARG A 14 11.14 -3.96 -1.55
C ARG A 14 11.61 -2.82 -2.42
N THR A 15 11.31 -2.89 -3.71
CA THR A 15 11.48 -1.80 -4.66
C THR A 15 10.77 -0.60 -4.05
N ALA A 16 11.51 0.45 -3.72
CA ALA A 16 10.93 1.64 -3.12
C ALA A 16 10.01 2.32 -4.16
N PRO A 17 8.68 2.33 -3.99
CA PRO A 17 7.81 3.04 -4.91
C PRO A 17 7.52 4.37 -4.24
N PHE A 18 8.40 5.33 -4.52
CA PHE A 18 8.20 6.68 -4.03
C PHE A 18 8.09 7.65 -5.19
N LYS A 19 6.86 8.08 -5.46
CA LYS A 19 6.54 9.33 -6.16
C LYS A 19 5.67 10.18 -5.21
N ALA A 20 6.16 11.36 -4.88
CA ALA A 20 5.51 12.35 -4.01
C ALA A 20 4.39 13.12 -4.75
N PRO A 21 3.48 13.88 -4.11
CA PRO A 21 3.09 14.05 -2.70
C PRO A 21 1.56 13.75 -2.52
N PRO A 22 0.86 14.12 -1.42
CA PRO A 22 -0.39 13.47 -1.06
C PRO A 22 -1.53 13.93 -1.95
N ILE A 23 -1.98 13.03 -2.83
CA ILE A 23 -3.26 13.19 -3.50
C ILE A 23 -4.32 13.21 -2.39
N ARG A 24 -5.05 14.32 -2.28
CA ARG A 24 -6.14 14.47 -1.32
C ARG A 24 -7.45 14.21 -2.05
N PHE A 25 -8.16 13.18 -1.62
CA PHE A 25 -9.50 12.88 -2.10
C PHE A 25 -10.49 13.38 -1.05
N ARG A 26 -11.26 14.40 -1.40
CA ARG A 26 -12.30 14.94 -0.51
C ARG A 26 -13.63 14.28 -0.84
N GLY A 27 -14.09 13.39 0.03
CA GLY A 27 -15.48 12.96 0.06
C GLY A 27 -16.37 13.99 0.76
N SER A 28 -17.67 13.73 0.79
CA SER A 28 -18.65 14.59 1.47
C SER A 28 -18.39 14.72 2.98
N ARG A 29 -17.85 13.68 3.61
CA ARG A 29 -17.64 13.60 5.07
C ARG A 29 -16.17 13.49 5.49
N HIS A 30 -15.31 12.91 4.66
CA HIS A 30 -13.91 12.61 5.02
C HIS A 30 -12.94 13.04 3.91
N THR A 31 -11.73 13.47 4.28
CA THR A 31 -10.66 13.75 3.31
C THR A 31 -9.60 12.67 3.40
N ALA A 32 -9.48 11.81 2.41
CA ALA A 32 -8.40 10.83 2.32
C ALA A 32 -7.12 11.48 1.81
N VAL A 33 -5.99 11.17 2.44
CA VAL A 33 -4.65 11.66 2.16
C VAL A 33 -3.80 10.46 1.78
N VAL A 34 -3.45 10.35 0.50
CA VAL A 34 -2.56 9.28 0.01
C VAL A 34 -1.17 9.46 0.60
N LYS A 35 -0.61 8.37 1.13
CA LYS A 35 0.74 8.31 1.67
C LYS A 35 1.70 7.64 0.71
N GLU A 36 1.27 6.54 0.11
CA GLU A 36 2.11 5.72 -0.76
C GLU A 36 1.25 5.07 -1.86
N VAL A 37 1.85 4.87 -3.03
CA VAL A 37 1.26 4.15 -4.16
C VAL A 37 2.31 3.16 -4.66
N PHE A 38 1.94 1.89 -4.76
CA PHE A 38 2.79 0.80 -5.22
C PHE A 38 2.22 0.23 -6.51
N ASP A 39 3.05 0.08 -7.53
CA ASP A 39 2.70 -0.63 -8.75
C ASP A 39 2.83 -2.13 -8.47
N ILE A 40 1.74 -2.89 -8.55
CA ILE A 40 1.75 -4.34 -8.25
C ILE A 40 1.54 -5.23 -9.47
N ALA A 41 1.01 -4.68 -10.57
CA ALA A 41 0.99 -5.33 -11.87
C ALA A 41 1.22 -4.29 -12.97
N THR A 42 2.26 -4.52 -13.78
CA THR A 42 2.64 -3.70 -14.93
C THR A 42 1.98 -4.13 -16.25
N PRO A 43 1.74 -5.43 -16.55
CA PRO A 43 0.90 -5.77 -17.69
C PRO A 43 -0.57 -5.48 -17.38
N TYR A 44 -1.30 -5.06 -18.40
CA TYR A 44 -2.69 -4.64 -18.28
C TYR A 44 -3.59 -5.77 -17.70
N PRO A 45 -4.50 -5.47 -16.76
CA PRO A 45 -4.76 -4.13 -16.21
C PRO A 45 -3.69 -3.66 -15.23
N GLU A 46 -3.26 -2.40 -15.41
CA GLU A 46 -2.38 -1.73 -14.45
C GLU A 46 -3.04 -1.77 -13.08
N THR A 47 -2.33 -2.34 -12.12
CA THR A 47 -2.87 -2.55 -10.77
C THR A 47 -1.98 -1.87 -9.76
N TYR A 48 -2.62 -1.06 -8.89
CA TYR A 48 -1.95 -0.25 -7.88
C TYR A 48 -2.44 -0.59 -6.49
N LEU A 49 -1.52 -0.70 -5.54
CA LEU A 49 -1.83 -0.72 -4.11
C LEU A 49 -1.62 0.69 -3.54
N ILE A 50 -2.68 1.28 -2.99
CA ILE A 50 -2.66 2.63 -2.43
C ILE A 50 -2.78 2.55 -0.92
N ARG A 51 -1.87 3.20 -0.19
CA ARG A 51 -1.97 3.41 1.25
C ARG A 51 -2.34 4.85 1.53
N PHE A 52 -3.44 5.06 2.25
CA PHE A 52 -3.97 6.38 2.59
C PHE A 52 -4.41 6.44 4.04
N THR A 53 -4.62 7.65 4.54
CA THR A 53 -5.24 7.94 5.85
C THR A 53 -6.33 8.97 5.67
N PHE A 54 -7.23 9.15 6.63
CA PHE A 54 -8.16 10.28 6.64
C PHE A 54 -7.60 11.45 7.45
N ASP A 55 -7.79 12.68 6.94
CA ASP A 55 -7.38 13.92 7.59
C ASP A 55 -8.31 14.23 8.76
N GLY A 56 -7.75 14.61 9.91
CA GLY A 56 -8.51 14.93 11.12
C GLY A 56 -9.12 13.72 11.86
N GLU A 57 -8.95 12.50 11.38
CA GLU A 57 -9.50 11.30 12.01
C GLU A 57 -8.41 10.43 12.62
N SER A 58 -8.39 10.38 13.95
CA SER A 58 -7.52 9.48 14.71
C SER A 58 -8.05 8.05 14.77
N LYS A 59 -9.29 7.81 14.32
CA LYS A 59 -9.92 6.50 14.38
C LYS A 59 -9.60 5.69 13.13
N VAL A 60 -9.16 4.46 13.38
CA VAL A 60 -9.21 3.40 12.38
C VAL A 60 -10.69 3.10 12.12
N PHE A 61 -11.11 3.19 10.86
CA PHE A 61 -12.43 2.72 10.46
C PHE A 61 -12.48 1.20 10.64
N ASP A 62 -13.48 0.69 11.35
CA ASP A 62 -13.72 -0.76 11.48
C ASP A 62 -14.33 -1.30 10.18
N TYR A 63 -13.49 -1.45 9.16
CA TYR A 63 -13.90 -2.05 7.90
C TYR A 63 -14.10 -3.56 8.07
N GLN A 64 -15.25 -4.04 7.63
CA GLN A 64 -15.55 -5.47 7.52
C GLN A 64 -15.10 -6.00 6.15
N ALA A 65 -14.81 -7.30 6.08
CA ALA A 65 -14.46 -7.94 4.82
C ALA A 65 -15.56 -7.74 3.76
N GLY A 66 -15.18 -7.30 2.57
CA GLY A 66 -16.11 -6.99 1.47
C GLY A 66 -16.64 -5.55 1.44
N GLN A 67 -16.32 -4.71 2.43
CA GLN A 67 -16.62 -3.28 2.36
C GLN A 67 -15.67 -2.54 1.42
N PHE A 68 -16.20 -1.51 0.75
CA PHE A 68 -15.43 -0.62 -0.12
C PHE A 68 -15.82 0.83 0.15
N ILE A 69 -14.90 1.74 -0.20
CA ILE A 69 -15.14 3.19 -0.21
C ILE A 69 -15.25 3.66 -1.66
N SER A 70 -16.14 4.62 -1.89
CA SER A 70 -16.27 5.33 -3.18
C SER A 70 -15.38 6.56 -3.20
#